data_AF-A0A938G8H5-F1
#
_entry.id   AF-A0A938G8H5-F1
#
_cell.length_a   1.000
_cell.length_b   1.000
_cell.length_c   1.000
_cell.angle_alpha   90.00
_cell.angle_beta   90.00
_cell.angle_gamma   90.00
#
_symmetry.space_group_name_H-M   'P 1'
#
loop_
_entity.id
_entity.type
_entity.pdbx_description
1 polymer ?
#
loop_
_entity_poly.entity_id
_entity_poly.type
_entity_poly.pdbx_seq_one_letter_code
_entity_poly.pdbx_strand_id
1 'polypeptide(L)' 'MSVTIRIPTTLRPLSGGASTVTVSGATLRDVLTALDATHPG' A
#
# COMPACT_ATOMS: atom_id res chain seq x y z
N MET A 1 11.03 2.34 -9.33
CA MET A 1 10.99 3.30 -8.20
C MET A 1 10.26 2.64 -7.05
N SER A 2 10.90 2.49 -5.88
CA SER A 2 10.15 2.16 -4.66
C SER A 2 9.58 3.45 -4.07
N VAL A 3 8.30 3.43 -3.73
CA VAL A 3 7.62 4.55 -3.09
C VAL A 3 7.16 4.06 -1.72
N THR A 4 7.57 4.79 -0.68
CA THR A 4 7.17 4.49 0.69
C THR A 4 5.89 5.25 1.00
N ILE A 5 4.79 4.53 1.20
CA ILE A 5 3.50 5.13 1.55
C ILE A 5 3.23 4.92 3.03
N ARG A 6 2.91 6.01 3.72
CA ARG A 6 2.52 5.99 5.13
C ARG A 6 1.01 5.87 5.24
N ILE A 7 0.55 4.81 5.90
CA ILE A 7 -0.87 4.45 5.93
C ILE A 7 -1.50 4.97 7.23
N PRO A 8 -2.56 5.78 7.16
CA PRO A 8 -3.31 6.24 8.33
C PRO A 8 -3.83 5.06 9.17
N THR A 9 -3.99 5.26 10.48
CA THR A 9 -4.54 4.24 11.41
C THR A 9 -5.88 3.66 10.96
N THR A 10 -6.74 4.47 10.35
CA THR A 10 -8.05 4.06 9.84
C THR A 10 -7.97 3.14 8.62
N LEU A 11 -6.90 3.23 7.84
CA LEU A 11 -6.69 2.44 6.62
C LEU A 11 -5.75 1.24 6.83
N ARG A 12 -5.17 1.12 8.03
CA ARG A 12 -4.28 0.02 8.39
C ARG A 12 -4.89 -1.40 8.28
N PRO A 13 -6.19 -1.62 8.60
CA PRO A 13 -6.81 -2.93 8.40
C PRO A 13 -6.77 -3.39 6.94
N LEU A 14 -6.88 -2.44 6.01
CA LEU A 14 -6.88 -2.68 4.56
C LEU A 14 -5.47 -2.86 3.97
N SER A 15 -4.45 -2.90 4.83
CA SER A 15 -3.04 -2.97 4.43
C SER A 15 -2.26 -3.94 5.31
N GLY A 16 -2.95 -4.96 5.81
CA GLY A 16 -2.37 -6.01 6.66
C GLY A 16 -1.88 -5.51 8.03
N GLY A 17 -2.33 -4.34 8.50
CA GLY A 17 -1.90 -3.74 9.76
C GLY A 17 -0.58 -2.95 9.69
N ALA A 18 0.03 -2.84 8.50
CA ALA A 18 1.30 -2.14 8.33
C ALA A 18 1.15 -0.61 8.41
N SER A 19 2.00 0.05 9.20
CA SER A 19 2.06 1.53 9.29
C SER A 19 2.68 2.19 8.06
N THR A 20 3.47 1.40 7.31
CA THR A 20 4.29 1.83 6.20
C THR A 20 4.44 0.66 5.26
N VAL A 21 4.01 0.85 4.01
CA VAL A 21 4.17 -0.17 2.96
C VAL A 21 5.05 0.41 1.87
N THR A 22 6.07 -0.35 1.50
CA THR A 22 6.96 -0.01 0.40
C THR A 22 6.49 -0.75 -0.83
N VAL A 23 5.94 -0.02 -1.79
CA VAL A 23 5.40 -0.59 -3.03
C VAL A 23 6.17 -0.01 -4.21
N SER A 24 6.45 -0.84 -5.22
CA SER A 24 7.06 -0.38 -6.45
C SER A 24 5.98 -0.12 -7.49
N GLY A 25 5.83 1.13 -7.92
CA GLY A 25 4.87 1.53 -8.96
C GLY A 25 5.24 2.88 -9.57
N ALA A 26 4.98 3.04 -10.86
CA ALA A 26 5.23 4.30 -11.57
C ALA A 26 4.10 5.31 -11.34
N THR A 27 2.89 4.82 -11.07
CA THR A 27 1.70 5.63 -10.84
C THR A 27 1.02 5.25 -9.53
N LEU A 28 0.21 6.17 -8.98
CA LEU A 28 -0.60 5.91 -7.77
C LEU A 28 -1.52 4.70 -7.95
N ARG A 29 -2.00 4.48 -9.18
CA ARG A 29 -2.85 3.35 -9.55
C ARG A 29 -2.08 2.03 -9.50
N ASP A 30 -0.87 1.97 -10.06
CA ASP A 30 -0.01 0.77 -9.97
C ASP A 30 0.30 0.42 -8.51
N VAL A 31 0.56 1.44 -7.69
CA VAL A 31 0.81 1.22 -6.27
C VAL A 31 -0.44 0.68 -5.56
N LEU A 32 -1.63 1.22 -5.84
CA LEU A 32 -2.88 0.67 -5.30
C LEU A 32 -3.12 -0.76 -5.76
N THR A 33 -2.97 -1.06 -7.05
CA THR A 33 -3.18 -2.41 -7.59
C THR A 33 -2.19 -3.41 -6.99
N ALA A 34 -0.93 -3.02 -6.80
CA ALA A 34 0.08 -3.85 -6.15
C ALA A 34 -0.19 -4.02 -4.65
N LEU A 35 -0.69 -2.98 -3.96
CA LEU A 35 -1.08 -3.04 -2.55
C LEU A 35 -2.29 -3.95 -2.35
N ASP A 36 -3.31 -3.84 -3.20
CA ASP A 36 -4.54 -4.65 -3.20
C ASP A 36 -4.22 -6.12 -3.55
N ALA A 37 -3.31 -6.35 -4.50
CA ALA A 37 -2.82 -7.70 -4.82
C ALA A 37 -2.00 -8.34 -3.68
N THR A 38 -1.28 -7.54 -2.89
CA THR A 38 -0.49 -8.05 -1.75
C THR A 38 -1.30 -8.16 -0.45
N HIS A 39 -2.36 -7.37 -0.30
CA HIS A 39 -3.23 -7.34 0.86
C HIS A 39 -4.68 -7.26 0.41
N PRO A 40 -5.27 -8.38 -0.07
CA PRO A 40 -6.69 -8.41 -0.40
C PRO A 40 -7.50 -8.27 0.90
N GLY A 41 -8.03 -7.07 1.16
CA GLY A 41 -8.80 -6.74 2.36
C GLY A 41 -9.28 -5.30 2.38
#